data_AF-A0A9Q3S2N9-F1
#
_entry.id   AF-A0A9Q3S2N9-F1
#
_cell.length_a   1.000
_cell.length_b   1.000
_cell.length_c   1.000
_cell.angle_alpha   90.00
_cell.angle_beta   90.00
_cell.angle_gamma   90.00
#
_symmetry.space_group_name_H-M   'P 1'
#
loop_
_entity.id
_entity.type
_entity.pdbx_description
1 polymer ?
#
loop_
_entity_poly.entity_id
_entity_poly.type
_entity_poly.pdbx_seq_one_letter_code
_entity_poly.pdbx_strand_id
1 'polypeptide(L)'
;MRPYRLALALLVAAGLSPGILWRDEPVRDYQAPVEIVPLEHGPVRAGPLVLDKAWEFRSENDALGGYSALILGEGGQIVAGSDAGRLLFVTREGDTLSGTRLDHFVAGLDRDKLSVDIESMTVDPSTGRVWAGFENTNAIQRYSADFDFEAEAFPAPIGGWSENSGPESMARLPDGRFLLIAEQRSGGVHPAVLFEGDPTLAGVEYTEFTYAGLDGYRPVDLAVLPDGRALILMRSFSLGLPPKFGTAIMIADPAQIRPGETWRYETLAELGPSFPSENYEGIAVEEAPEGKVNVWLISDDNFASYQRTLLLKLGWQPDKSRARQKARE
;
A
#
# COMPACT_ATOMS: atom_id res chain seq x y z
N MET A 1 -7.65 28.53 38.25
CA MET A 1 -8.14 28.89 36.90
C MET A 1 -9.27 29.89 37.05
N ARG A 2 -9.30 30.99 36.27
CA ARG A 2 -10.34 32.02 36.38
C ARG A 2 -11.71 31.41 36.02
N PRO A 3 -12.79 31.67 36.80
CA PRO A 3 -14.10 31.00 36.66
C PRO A 3 -14.69 31.10 35.24
N TYR A 4 -14.36 32.17 34.52
CA TYR A 4 -14.74 32.38 33.12
C TYR A 4 -14.21 31.32 32.13
N ARG A 5 -13.03 30.73 32.38
CA ARG A 5 -12.48 29.67 31.51
C ARG A 5 -13.20 28.34 31.69
N LEU A 6 -13.66 28.05 32.90
CA LEU A 6 -14.45 26.85 33.21
C LEU A 6 -15.84 26.94 32.57
N ALA A 7 -16.46 28.12 32.65
CA ALA A 7 -17.74 28.38 32.01
C ALA A 7 -17.68 28.25 30.48
N LEU A 8 -16.60 28.74 29.85
CA LEU A 8 -16.40 28.61 28.40
C LEU A 8 -16.16 27.14 27.98
N ALA A 9 -15.36 26.39 28.74
CA ALA A 9 -15.13 24.98 28.48
C ALA A 9 -16.42 24.15 28.61
N LEU A 10 -17.27 24.45 29.60
CA LEU A 10 -18.57 23.81 29.77
C LEU A 10 -19.56 24.20 28.66
N LEU A 11 -19.51 25.45 28.16
CA LEU A 11 -20.31 25.88 27.01
C LEU A 11 -19.90 25.19 25.70
N VAL A 12 -18.60 24.99 25.47
CA VAL A 12 -18.10 24.23 24.31
C VAL A 12 -18.49 22.75 24.44
N ALA A 13 -18.30 22.15 25.61
CA ALA A 13 -18.71 20.76 25.86
C ALA A 13 -20.23 20.58 25.71
N ALA A 14 -21.03 21.51 26.23
CA ALA A 14 -22.48 21.50 26.07
C ALA A 14 -22.90 21.77 24.61
N GLY A 15 -22.20 22.63 23.87
CA GLY A 15 -22.44 22.87 22.44
C GLY A 15 -22.11 21.68 21.55
N LEU A 16 -21.15 20.85 21.94
CA LEU A 16 -20.76 19.61 21.24
C LEU A 16 -21.60 18.40 21.67
N SER A 17 -22.25 18.45 22.84
CA SER A 17 -22.99 17.32 23.43
C SER A 17 -24.23 16.81 22.66
N PRO A 18 -25.00 17.62 21.89
CA PRO A 18 -26.14 17.11 21.13
C PRO A 18 -25.73 16.13 20.03
N GLY A 19 -24.55 16.32 19.41
CA GLY A 19 -24.03 15.42 18.37
C GLY A 19 -23.44 14.11 18.90
N ILE A 20 -23.27 13.99 20.22
CA ILE A 20 -22.75 12.78 20.90
C ILE A 20 -23.90 11.92 21.44
N LEU A 21 -25.02 12.53 21.82
CA LEU A 21 -26.17 11.84 22.42
C LEU A 21 -27.27 11.45 21.43
N TRP A 22 -27.29 12.07 20.24
CA TRP A 22 -28.26 11.83 19.15
C TRP A 22 -27.54 11.55 17.83
N ARG A 23 -26.64 10.57 17.83
CA ARG A 23 -26.17 9.98 16.58
C ARG A 23 -26.79 8.61 16.49
N ASP A 24 -27.84 8.48 15.69
CA ASP A 24 -28.19 7.16 15.16
C ASP A 24 -26.89 6.62 14.54
N GLU A 25 -26.55 5.36 14.80
CA GLU A 25 -25.48 4.74 14.02
C GLU A 25 -25.85 4.92 12.56
N PRO A 26 -24.97 5.53 11.73
CA PRO A 26 -25.28 5.69 10.32
C PRO A 26 -25.61 4.31 9.77
N VAL A 27 -26.80 4.18 9.17
CA VAL A 27 -27.22 2.94 8.52
C VAL A 27 -26.21 2.70 7.41
N ARG A 28 -25.43 1.63 7.55
CA ARG A 28 -24.40 1.34 6.56
C ARG A 28 -25.04 0.95 5.22
N ASP A 29 -24.62 1.58 4.14
CA ASP A 29 -25.00 1.21 2.79
C ASP A 29 -23.85 0.45 2.12
N TYR A 30 -24.12 -0.79 1.72
CA TYR A 30 -23.15 -1.63 1.01
C TYR A 30 -23.56 -1.90 -0.44
N GLN A 31 -24.63 -1.26 -0.93
CA GLN A 31 -25.19 -1.46 -2.26
C GLN A 31 -24.93 -0.29 -3.20
N ALA A 32 -24.55 0.88 -2.67
CA ALA A 32 -24.22 2.03 -3.50
C ALA A 32 -23.11 1.70 -4.52
N PRO A 33 -23.24 2.17 -5.78
CA PRO A 33 -22.24 1.94 -6.81
C PRO A 33 -20.99 2.78 -6.58
N VAL A 34 -19.84 2.32 -7.08
CA VAL A 34 -18.60 3.11 -7.09
C VAL A 34 -18.50 3.83 -8.43
N GLU A 35 -18.45 5.16 -8.39
CA GLU A 35 -18.18 6.01 -9.54
C GLU A 35 -16.66 6.18 -9.72
N ILE A 36 -16.19 6.09 -10.96
CA ILE A 36 -14.80 6.37 -11.33
C ILE A 36 -14.76 7.73 -12.02
N VAL A 37 -14.16 8.73 -11.38
CA VAL A 37 -14.09 10.10 -11.89
C VAL A 37 -12.66 10.41 -12.34
N PRO A 38 -12.40 10.60 -13.65
CA PRO A 38 -11.10 11.06 -14.12
C PRO A 38 -10.80 12.46 -13.58
N LEU A 39 -9.57 12.67 -13.11
CA LEU A 39 -9.09 13.97 -12.64
C LEU A 39 -8.27 14.65 -13.72
N GLU A 40 -8.68 15.86 -14.09
CA GLU A 40 -7.92 16.72 -15.00
C GLU A 40 -6.64 17.25 -14.32
N HIS A 41 -5.52 17.19 -15.03
CA HIS A 41 -4.24 17.70 -14.54
C HIS A 41 -3.41 18.26 -15.70
N GLY A 42 -2.50 19.19 -15.36
CA GLY A 42 -1.46 19.64 -16.28
C GLY A 42 -0.32 18.61 -16.41
N PRO A 43 0.73 18.89 -17.21
CA PRO A 43 1.93 18.06 -17.22
C PRO A 43 2.63 18.14 -15.85
N VAL A 44 2.68 17.02 -15.13
CA VAL A 44 3.29 16.92 -13.80
C VAL A 44 4.38 15.84 -13.82
N ARG A 45 5.51 16.11 -13.18
CA ARG A 45 6.67 15.20 -13.12
C ARG A 45 7.36 15.28 -11.75
N ALA A 46 7.86 14.15 -11.27
CA ALA A 46 8.80 14.06 -10.16
C ALA A 46 9.93 13.09 -10.53
N GLY A 47 11.17 13.58 -10.56
CA GLY A 47 12.30 12.80 -11.06
C GLY A 47 12.03 12.29 -12.50
N PRO A 48 12.15 10.98 -12.76
CA PRO A 48 11.86 10.40 -14.07
C PRO A 48 10.38 9.98 -14.24
N LEU A 49 9.54 10.12 -13.21
CA LEU A 49 8.13 9.73 -13.24
C LEU A 49 7.26 10.89 -13.74
N VAL A 50 6.36 10.62 -14.67
CA VAL A 50 5.38 11.56 -15.22
C VAL A 50 3.98 11.12 -14.82
N LEU A 51 3.13 12.02 -14.32
CA LEU A 51 1.72 11.71 -14.08
C LEU A 51 1.00 11.61 -15.43
N ASP A 52 0.59 10.40 -15.80
CA ASP A 52 -0.10 10.12 -17.06
C ASP A 52 -1.62 10.23 -16.91
N LYS A 53 -2.16 9.68 -15.80
CA LYS A 53 -3.58 9.69 -15.48
C LYS A 53 -3.81 9.69 -13.97
N ALA A 54 -4.94 10.25 -13.56
CA ALA A 54 -5.44 10.21 -12.20
C ALA A 54 -6.96 9.98 -12.21
N TRP A 55 -7.44 9.17 -11.27
CA TRP A 55 -8.85 8.92 -11.05
C TRP A 55 -9.19 9.04 -9.56
N GLU A 56 -10.41 9.45 -9.27
CA GLU A 56 -11.02 9.41 -7.94
C GLU A 56 -12.14 8.39 -7.94
N PHE A 57 -12.15 7.49 -6.97
CA PHE A 57 -13.26 6.59 -6.72
C PHE A 57 -14.21 7.24 -5.70
N ARG A 58 -15.49 7.37 -6.05
CA ARG A 58 -16.52 7.96 -5.19
C ARG A 58 -17.65 6.99 -4.96
N SER A 59 -18.10 6.87 -3.73
CA SER A 59 -19.31 6.11 -3.41
C SER A 59 -19.87 6.52 -2.06
N GLU A 60 -21.17 6.32 -1.88
CA GLU A 60 -21.80 6.27 -0.56
C GLU A 60 -21.68 4.87 0.08
N ASN A 61 -21.03 3.93 -0.61
CA ASN A 61 -20.83 2.57 -0.13
C ASN A 61 -19.80 2.55 0.99
N ASP A 62 -20.22 2.16 2.20
CA ASP A 62 -19.35 2.07 3.38
C ASP A 62 -18.26 1.00 3.26
N ALA A 63 -18.23 0.21 2.17
CA ALA A 63 -17.16 -0.71 1.84
C ALA A 63 -16.05 -0.14 0.94
N LEU A 64 -16.19 1.09 0.43
CA LEU A 64 -15.13 1.78 -0.29
C LEU A 64 -14.24 2.57 0.69
N GLY A 65 -12.92 2.44 0.56
CA GLY A 65 -11.94 3.19 1.35
C GLY A 65 -10.99 2.27 2.12
N GLY A 66 -10.02 2.86 2.82
CA GLY A 66 -9.09 2.12 3.69
C GLY A 66 -7.99 1.34 2.96
N TYR A 67 -7.58 1.72 1.75
CA TYR A 67 -6.75 0.87 0.87
C TYR A 67 -5.24 0.98 1.13
N SER A 68 -4.67 -0.08 1.69
CA SER A 68 -3.24 -0.18 2.03
C SER A 68 -2.42 -1.02 1.04
N ALA A 69 -3.06 -1.80 0.16
CA ALA A 69 -2.36 -2.70 -0.76
C ALA A 69 -2.87 -2.61 -2.21
N LEU A 70 -1.98 -2.79 -3.20
CA LEU A 70 -2.34 -2.73 -4.62
C LEU A 70 -1.62 -3.81 -5.44
N ILE A 71 -2.37 -4.60 -6.19
CA ILE A 71 -1.80 -5.57 -7.16
C ILE A 71 -2.48 -5.45 -8.53
N LEU A 72 -1.77 -5.94 -9.54
CA LEU A 72 -2.32 -6.14 -10.89
C LEU A 72 -2.57 -7.63 -11.10
N GLY A 73 -3.84 -8.01 -11.18
CA GLY A 73 -4.27 -9.38 -11.44
C GLY A 73 -4.26 -9.76 -12.93
N GLU A 74 -4.87 -10.89 -13.25
CA GLU A 74 -4.97 -11.38 -14.62
C GLU A 74 -5.68 -10.37 -15.54
N GLY A 75 -5.23 -10.28 -16.80
CA GLY A 75 -5.81 -9.38 -17.79
C GLY A 75 -5.60 -7.89 -17.49
N GLY A 76 -4.78 -7.54 -16.49
CA GLY A 76 -4.53 -6.17 -16.09
C GLY A 76 -5.60 -5.59 -15.17
N GLN A 77 -6.45 -6.44 -14.58
CA GLN A 77 -7.38 -6.06 -13.51
C GLN A 77 -6.61 -5.44 -12.35
N ILE A 78 -7.11 -4.31 -11.84
CA ILE A 78 -6.54 -3.67 -10.65
C ILE A 78 -7.28 -4.21 -9.44
N VAL A 79 -6.53 -4.65 -8.43
CA VAL A 79 -7.11 -5.11 -7.17
C VAL A 79 -6.45 -4.36 -6.02
N ALA A 80 -7.26 -3.72 -5.18
CA ALA A 80 -6.81 -3.06 -3.96
C ALA A 80 -7.35 -3.76 -2.72
N GLY A 81 -6.49 -3.97 -1.73
CA GLY A 81 -6.83 -4.51 -0.42
C GLY A 81 -6.92 -3.41 0.61
N SER A 82 -7.87 -3.53 1.55
CA SER A 82 -8.10 -2.55 2.61
C SER A 82 -7.85 -3.12 4.00
N ASP A 83 -7.39 -2.25 4.90
CA ASP A 83 -7.30 -2.41 6.37
C ASP A 83 -8.61 -2.89 7.02
N ALA A 84 -9.76 -2.75 6.36
CA ALA A 84 -11.06 -3.25 6.82
C ALA A 84 -11.38 -4.66 6.29
N GLY A 85 -10.42 -5.32 5.63
CA GLY A 85 -10.57 -6.65 5.04
C GLY A 85 -11.41 -6.70 3.76
N ARG A 86 -11.39 -5.62 3.01
CA ARG A 86 -12.17 -5.45 1.79
C ARG A 86 -11.29 -5.45 0.56
N LEU A 87 -11.93 -5.75 -0.57
CA LEU A 87 -11.32 -5.77 -1.88
C LEU A 87 -12.06 -4.81 -2.81
N LEU A 88 -11.31 -4.03 -3.57
CA LEU A 88 -11.82 -3.32 -4.74
C LEU A 88 -11.20 -3.92 -5.99
N PHE A 89 -12.05 -4.46 -6.86
CA PHE A 89 -11.68 -4.90 -8.19
C PHE A 89 -12.09 -3.84 -9.20
N VAL A 90 -11.19 -3.49 -10.11
CA VAL A 90 -11.45 -2.54 -11.21
C VAL A 90 -11.00 -3.16 -12.53
N THR A 91 -11.92 -3.22 -13.47
CA THR A 91 -11.62 -3.67 -14.83
C THR A 91 -10.88 -2.57 -15.58
N ARG A 92 -9.81 -2.94 -16.29
CA ARG A 92 -9.00 -2.01 -17.06
C ARG A 92 -8.79 -2.50 -18.49
N GLU A 93 -9.08 -1.61 -19.44
CA GLU A 93 -8.77 -1.79 -20.86
C GLU A 93 -7.91 -0.62 -21.32
N GLY A 94 -6.59 -0.82 -21.37
CA GLY A 94 -5.63 0.26 -21.64
C GLY A 94 -5.68 1.33 -20.55
N ASP A 95 -6.11 2.54 -20.92
CA ASP A 95 -6.28 3.69 -20.01
C ASP A 95 -7.74 3.94 -19.63
N THR A 96 -8.65 3.02 -19.96
CA THR A 96 -10.05 3.08 -19.55
C THR A 96 -10.27 2.17 -18.35
N LEU A 97 -10.75 2.76 -17.25
CA LEU A 97 -11.21 2.03 -16.07
C LEU A 97 -12.73 1.91 -16.11
N SER A 98 -13.23 0.72 -15.80
CA SER A 98 -14.66 0.43 -15.72
C SER A 98 -14.90 -0.75 -14.78
N GLY A 99 -16.16 -1.12 -14.56
CA GLY A 99 -16.52 -2.35 -13.85
C GLY A 99 -15.86 -2.47 -12.48
N THR A 100 -16.42 -1.76 -11.49
CA THR A 100 -16.00 -1.88 -10.09
C THR A 100 -16.76 -2.99 -9.40
N ARG A 101 -16.07 -3.81 -8.60
CA ARG A 101 -16.68 -4.77 -7.69
C ARG A 101 -16.02 -4.65 -6.33
N LEU A 102 -16.84 -4.44 -5.29
CA LEU A 102 -16.40 -4.52 -3.91
C LEU A 102 -16.62 -5.94 -3.40
N ASP A 103 -15.64 -6.47 -2.69
CA ASP A 103 -15.71 -7.77 -2.05
C ASP A 103 -14.98 -7.76 -0.71
N HIS A 104 -14.82 -8.93 -0.11
CA HIS A 104 -14.14 -9.14 1.15
C HIS A 104 -13.18 -10.32 1.04
N PHE A 105 -12.10 -10.28 1.81
CA PHE A 105 -11.27 -11.46 1.97
C PHE A 105 -12.04 -12.54 2.72
N VAL A 106 -11.96 -13.78 2.23
CA VAL A 106 -12.44 -14.93 2.99
C VAL A 106 -11.43 -15.21 4.08
N ALA A 107 -11.77 -14.90 5.33
CA ALA A 107 -10.88 -15.17 6.45
C ALA A 107 -10.63 -16.69 6.60
N GLY A 108 -9.38 -17.06 6.87
CA GLY A 108 -9.03 -18.36 7.43
C GLY A 108 -9.69 -18.60 8.79
N LEU A 109 -9.72 -19.87 9.21
CA LEU A 109 -10.43 -20.41 10.38
C LEU A 109 -10.49 -19.48 11.62
N ASP A 110 -11.67 -19.38 12.24
CA ASP A 110 -11.93 -18.79 13.57
C ASP A 110 -11.63 -17.29 13.78
N ARG A 111 -11.61 -16.46 12.73
CA ARG A 111 -11.65 -15.00 12.93
C ARG A 111 -13.08 -14.47 12.97
N ASP A 112 -13.44 -13.80 14.07
CA ASP A 112 -14.50 -12.81 14.04
C ASP A 112 -14.16 -11.78 12.94
N LYS A 113 -15.17 -11.30 12.21
CA LYS A 113 -15.08 -10.39 11.05
C LYS A 113 -14.40 -9.02 11.33
N LEU A 114 -13.74 -8.86 12.49
CA LEU A 114 -13.29 -7.59 13.08
C LEU A 114 -11.75 -7.49 13.23
N SER A 115 -10.96 -8.45 12.72
CA SER A 115 -9.48 -8.45 12.84
C SER A 115 -8.74 -8.74 11.53
N VAL A 116 -9.31 -8.31 10.41
CA VAL A 116 -8.60 -8.27 9.12
C VAL A 116 -8.03 -6.87 9.00
N ASP A 117 -6.72 -6.75 8.84
CA ASP A 117 -5.95 -5.50 8.81
C ASP A 117 -4.83 -5.69 7.79
N ILE A 118 -5.15 -5.47 6.52
CA ILE A 118 -4.29 -5.86 5.39
C ILE A 118 -3.37 -4.71 5.06
N GLU A 119 -2.07 -4.96 5.19
CA GLU A 119 -1.04 -3.91 4.98
C GLU A 119 -0.25 -4.10 3.70
N SER A 120 -0.27 -5.30 3.12
CA SER A 120 0.46 -5.55 1.89
C SER A 120 -0.12 -6.72 1.13
N MET A 121 0.05 -6.70 -0.19
CA MET A 121 -0.32 -7.80 -1.06
C MET A 121 0.70 -8.02 -2.15
N THR A 122 0.89 -9.27 -2.55
CA THR A 122 1.63 -9.60 -3.76
C THR A 122 0.96 -10.73 -4.52
N VAL A 123 1.24 -10.83 -5.81
CA VAL A 123 0.61 -11.81 -6.70
C VAL A 123 1.68 -12.56 -7.49
N ASP A 124 1.46 -13.85 -7.70
CA ASP A 124 2.20 -14.62 -8.67
C ASP A 124 1.53 -14.46 -10.04
N PRO A 125 2.15 -13.76 -11.01
CA PRO A 125 1.54 -13.51 -12.30
C PRO A 125 1.33 -14.79 -13.13
N SER A 126 1.98 -15.90 -12.77
CA SER A 126 1.87 -17.18 -13.49
C SER A 126 0.69 -18.03 -13.03
N THR A 127 0.30 -17.92 -11.76
CA THR A 127 -0.77 -18.73 -11.17
C THR A 127 -1.98 -17.91 -10.72
N GLY A 128 -1.82 -16.59 -10.62
CA GLY A 128 -2.80 -15.68 -10.04
C GLY A 128 -2.90 -15.77 -8.52
N ARG A 129 -2.13 -16.64 -7.84
CA ARG A 129 -2.14 -16.73 -6.38
C ARG A 129 -1.73 -15.42 -5.74
N VAL A 130 -2.39 -15.11 -4.64
CA VAL A 130 -2.19 -13.86 -3.90
C VAL A 130 -1.69 -14.18 -2.50
N TRP A 131 -0.76 -13.37 -2.01
CA TRP A 131 -0.34 -13.36 -0.61
C TRP A 131 -0.69 -12.01 -0.01
N ALA A 132 -1.19 -12.00 1.22
CA ALA A 132 -1.49 -10.80 1.96
C ALA A 132 -0.84 -10.83 3.35
N GLY A 133 -0.27 -9.70 3.77
CA GLY A 133 0.31 -9.49 5.10
C GLY A 133 -0.67 -8.78 6.03
N PHE A 134 -0.67 -9.14 7.32
CA PHE A 134 -1.63 -8.65 8.30
C PHE A 134 -0.94 -8.04 9.53
N GLU A 135 -1.19 -6.76 9.85
CA GLU A 135 -0.46 -6.01 10.90
C GLU A 135 -0.63 -6.65 12.29
N ASN A 136 -1.88 -6.76 12.74
CA ASN A 136 -2.22 -7.18 14.11
C ASN A 136 -1.72 -8.57 14.50
N THR A 137 -1.41 -9.42 13.51
CA THR A 137 -1.04 -10.82 13.75
C THR A 137 0.34 -11.19 13.22
N ASN A 138 1.02 -10.29 12.50
CA ASN A 138 2.21 -10.59 11.72
C ASN A 138 2.06 -11.90 10.91
N ALA A 139 0.85 -12.11 10.38
CA ALA A 139 0.50 -13.30 9.63
C ALA A 139 0.64 -13.03 8.13
N ILE A 140 0.93 -14.10 7.38
CA ILE A 140 0.82 -14.10 5.92
C ILE A 140 -0.23 -15.12 5.55
N GLN A 141 -1.25 -14.69 4.81
CA GLN A 141 -2.25 -15.57 4.22
C GLN A 141 -2.01 -15.69 2.71
N ARG A 142 -2.25 -16.89 2.17
CA ARG A 142 -2.22 -17.18 0.73
C ARG A 142 -3.63 -17.52 0.25
N TYR A 143 -3.96 -17.01 -0.93
CA TYR A 143 -5.23 -17.18 -1.60
C TYR A 143 -5.05 -17.67 -3.04
N SER A 144 -6.09 -18.31 -3.56
CA SER A 144 -6.22 -18.62 -4.98
C SER A 144 -6.36 -17.33 -5.83
N ALA A 145 -6.36 -17.47 -7.16
CA ALA A 145 -6.63 -16.36 -8.07
C ALA A 145 -8.02 -15.74 -7.89
N ASP A 146 -8.98 -16.53 -7.38
CA ASP A 146 -10.34 -16.10 -7.08
C ASP A 146 -10.49 -15.58 -5.64
N PHE A 147 -9.37 -15.39 -4.92
CA PHE A 147 -9.33 -14.94 -3.52
C PHE A 147 -9.93 -15.94 -2.50
N ASP A 148 -9.99 -17.23 -2.85
CA ASP A 148 -10.32 -18.28 -1.88
C ASP A 148 -9.13 -18.54 -0.95
N PHE A 149 -9.38 -18.64 0.35
CA PHE A 149 -8.35 -18.96 1.33
C PHE A 149 -7.68 -20.31 1.06
N GLU A 150 -6.34 -20.33 0.98
CA GLU A 150 -5.56 -21.56 0.78
C GLU A 150 -4.68 -21.91 1.99
N ALA A 151 -4.03 -20.92 2.61
CA ALA A 151 -3.08 -21.14 3.70
C ALA A 151 -2.90 -19.90 4.58
N GLU A 152 -2.46 -20.10 5.82
CA GLU A 152 -2.00 -19.07 6.74
C GLU A 152 -0.72 -19.55 7.42
N ALA A 153 0.21 -18.63 7.63
CA ALA A 153 1.40 -18.87 8.42
C ALA A 153 1.74 -17.65 9.30
N PHE A 154 2.52 -17.92 10.35
CA PHE A 154 3.10 -16.94 11.26
C PHE A 154 4.63 -17.09 11.21
N PRO A 155 5.29 -16.55 10.17
CA PRO A 155 6.72 -16.78 9.99
C PRO A 155 7.52 -16.23 11.18
N ALA A 156 8.38 -17.07 11.76
CA ALA A 156 9.23 -16.71 12.89
C ALA A 156 10.00 -15.37 12.74
N PRO A 157 10.63 -15.04 11.57
CA PRO A 157 11.39 -13.79 11.45
C PRO A 157 10.54 -12.51 11.50
N ILE A 158 9.23 -12.59 11.26
CA ILE A 158 8.33 -11.42 11.35
C ILE A 158 7.47 -11.44 12.62
N GLY A 159 7.40 -12.57 13.33
CA GLY A 159 6.59 -12.69 14.55
C GLY A 159 7.02 -11.77 15.70
N GLY A 160 8.25 -11.24 15.67
CA GLY A 160 8.77 -10.30 16.65
C GLY A 160 8.61 -8.82 16.28
N TRP A 161 8.05 -8.50 15.10
CA TRP A 161 7.78 -7.13 14.71
C TRP A 161 6.67 -6.56 15.60
N SER A 162 6.79 -5.29 16.01
CA SER A 162 5.84 -4.72 16.96
C SER A 162 4.44 -4.69 16.36
N GLU A 163 3.40 -4.80 17.21
CA GLU A 163 1.99 -4.77 16.81
C GLU A 163 1.57 -3.52 16.01
N ASN A 164 2.40 -2.47 15.96
CA ASN A 164 2.19 -1.25 15.17
C ASN A 164 3.28 -1.06 14.08
N SER A 165 3.89 -2.14 13.60
CA SER A 165 4.95 -2.16 12.59
C SER A 165 4.98 -3.53 11.88
N GLY A 166 3.87 -3.90 11.25
CA GLY A 166 3.67 -5.21 10.60
C GLY A 166 4.36 -5.34 9.23
N PRO A 167 4.04 -6.38 8.45
CA PRO A 167 4.56 -6.59 7.10
C PRO A 167 3.92 -5.64 6.09
N GLU A 168 4.30 -4.37 6.17
CA GLU A 168 3.68 -3.27 5.42
C GLU A 168 4.19 -3.12 4.01
N SER A 169 5.22 -3.86 3.63
CA SER A 169 5.62 -3.90 2.23
C SER A 169 6.03 -5.32 1.90
N MET A 170 5.39 -5.90 0.89
CA MET A 170 5.64 -7.28 0.48
C MET A 170 5.64 -7.39 -1.03
N ALA A 171 6.67 -8.02 -1.59
CA ALA A 171 6.59 -8.52 -2.96
C ALA A 171 7.29 -9.84 -3.17
N ARG A 172 6.73 -10.60 -4.12
CA ARG A 172 7.36 -11.75 -4.73
C ARG A 172 8.34 -11.31 -5.81
N LEU A 173 9.59 -11.73 -5.71
CA LEU A 173 10.62 -11.51 -6.73
C LEU A 173 10.42 -12.46 -7.93
N PRO A 174 10.96 -12.15 -9.13
CA PRO A 174 10.83 -12.99 -10.32
C PRO A 174 11.35 -14.43 -10.14
N ASP A 175 12.34 -14.63 -9.27
CA ASP A 175 12.92 -15.93 -8.95
C ASP A 175 12.13 -16.72 -7.88
N GLY A 176 11.02 -16.17 -7.38
CA GLY A 176 10.13 -16.83 -6.42
C GLY A 176 10.43 -16.55 -4.94
N ARG A 177 11.48 -15.76 -4.65
CA ARG A 177 11.75 -15.27 -3.29
C ARG A 177 10.73 -14.22 -2.88
N PHE A 178 10.56 -14.00 -1.58
CA PHE A 178 9.63 -13.00 -1.03
C PHE A 178 10.38 -11.99 -0.17
N LEU A 179 10.23 -10.72 -0.50
CA LEU A 179 10.83 -9.59 0.21
C LEU A 179 9.75 -8.90 1.04
N LEU A 180 9.98 -8.80 2.35
CA LEU A 180 9.11 -8.08 3.29
C LEU A 180 9.89 -6.98 4.03
N ILE A 181 9.24 -5.84 4.28
CA ILE A 181 9.76 -4.71 5.07
C ILE A 181 8.70 -4.26 6.07
N ALA A 182 9.13 -3.95 7.30
CA ALA A 182 8.25 -3.49 8.37
C ALA A 182 8.11 -1.95 8.48
N GLU A 183 6.93 -1.44 8.87
CA GLU A 183 6.70 0.00 9.13
C GLU A 183 7.28 0.47 10.48
N GLN A 184 8.58 0.28 10.73
CA GLN A 184 9.16 0.71 12.01
C GLN A 184 9.28 2.23 12.13
N ARG A 185 8.75 2.79 13.22
CA ARG A 185 8.72 4.26 13.49
C ARG A 185 10.02 4.85 14.03
N SER A 186 10.94 4.03 14.53
CA SER A 186 12.12 4.48 15.27
C SER A 186 13.39 3.71 14.88
N GLY A 187 14.55 4.36 14.93
CA GLY A 187 15.85 3.73 14.68
C GLY A 187 16.50 4.02 13.33
N GLY A 188 15.85 4.78 12.44
CA GLY A 188 16.41 5.20 11.14
C GLY A 188 16.60 4.05 10.14
N VAL A 189 16.12 2.86 10.48
CA VAL A 189 16.12 1.65 9.66
C VAL A 189 14.83 0.87 9.94
N HIS A 190 14.48 -0.01 9.00
CA HIS A 190 13.28 -0.86 9.06
C HIS A 190 13.70 -2.33 9.04
N PRO A 191 13.19 -3.18 9.94
CA PRO A 191 13.37 -4.63 9.86
C PRO A 191 12.86 -5.14 8.51
N ALA A 192 13.60 -6.08 7.92
CA ALA A 192 13.25 -6.68 6.65
C ALA A 192 13.69 -8.13 6.60
N VAL A 193 12.98 -8.93 5.80
CA VAL A 193 13.29 -10.33 5.60
C VAL A 193 13.15 -10.70 4.14
N LEU A 194 14.06 -11.55 3.65
CA LEU A 194 14.01 -12.16 2.33
C LEU A 194 13.84 -13.67 2.51
N PHE A 195 12.68 -14.21 2.16
CA PHE A 195 12.43 -15.65 2.14
C PHE A 195 12.88 -16.24 0.81
N GLU A 196 13.48 -17.43 0.84
CA GLU A 196 13.94 -18.16 -0.35
C GLU A 196 12.78 -18.81 -1.15
N GLY A 197 11.54 -18.64 -0.68
CA GLY A 197 10.33 -19.16 -1.31
C GLY A 197 9.06 -18.66 -0.61
N ASP A 198 7.94 -19.32 -0.88
CA ASP A 198 6.62 -18.96 -0.33
C ASP A 198 6.59 -19.01 1.21
N PRO A 199 6.43 -17.87 1.91
CA PRO A 199 6.56 -17.80 3.36
C PRO A 199 5.39 -18.45 4.12
N THR A 200 4.36 -18.94 3.41
CA THR A 200 3.29 -19.76 4.00
C THR A 200 3.65 -21.24 4.12
N LEU A 201 4.78 -21.66 3.57
CA LEU A 201 5.27 -23.03 3.65
C LEU A 201 6.21 -23.22 4.86
N ALA A 202 6.20 -24.42 5.43
CA ALA A 202 7.09 -24.76 6.53
C ALA A 202 8.54 -24.97 6.05
N GLY A 203 9.51 -24.52 6.85
CA GLY A 203 10.93 -24.78 6.61
C GLY A 203 11.56 -23.95 5.49
N VAL A 204 10.94 -22.83 5.11
CA VAL A 204 11.51 -21.90 4.12
C VAL A 204 12.67 -21.14 4.75
N GLU A 205 13.84 -21.25 4.13
CA GLU A 205 15.02 -20.48 4.51
C GLU A 205 14.79 -18.98 4.30
N TYR A 206 15.42 -18.16 5.14
CA TYR A 206 15.27 -16.71 5.08
C TYR A 206 16.54 -15.97 5.48
N THR A 207 16.64 -14.73 5.04
CA THR A 207 17.69 -13.79 5.41
C THR A 207 17.06 -12.57 6.08
N GLU A 208 17.40 -12.32 7.35
CA GLU A 208 17.05 -11.08 8.05
C GLU A 208 18.09 -10.00 7.78
N PHE A 209 17.61 -8.78 7.58
CA PHE A 209 18.43 -7.59 7.33
C PHE A 209 17.64 -6.34 7.71
N THR A 210 18.18 -5.16 7.44
CA THR A 210 17.46 -3.90 7.63
C THR A 210 17.36 -3.12 6.33
N TYR A 211 16.25 -2.45 6.08
CA TYR A 211 16.13 -1.46 5.02
C TYR A 211 16.47 -0.07 5.57
N ALA A 212 17.25 0.70 4.81
CA ALA A 212 17.59 2.06 5.20
C ALA A 212 16.32 2.92 5.32
N GLY A 213 16.19 3.71 6.39
CA GLY A 213 15.12 4.69 6.53
C GLY A 213 15.38 5.95 5.70
N LEU A 214 14.33 6.75 5.53
CA LEU A 214 14.40 8.14 5.06
C LEU A 214 13.78 9.00 6.17
N ASP A 215 14.44 10.08 6.56
CA ASP A 215 14.00 10.90 7.70
C ASP A 215 12.54 11.38 7.52
N GLY A 216 11.66 11.02 8.45
CA GLY A 216 10.25 11.36 8.44
C GLY A 216 9.36 10.49 7.54
N TYR A 217 9.95 9.56 6.79
CA TYR A 217 9.26 8.64 5.89
C TYR A 217 9.30 7.20 6.40
N ARG A 218 8.32 6.40 5.98
CA ARG A 218 8.24 4.95 6.25
C ARG A 218 7.81 4.18 5.01
N PRO A 219 8.29 2.94 4.81
CA PRO A 219 7.82 2.08 3.75
C PRO A 219 6.37 1.67 4.03
N VAL A 220 5.52 1.77 3.01
CA VAL A 220 4.09 1.46 3.10
C VAL A 220 3.62 0.48 2.03
N ASP A 221 4.42 0.25 0.99
CA ASP A 221 4.26 -0.87 0.05
C ASP A 221 5.51 -0.99 -0.85
N LEU A 222 5.68 -2.10 -1.57
CA LEU A 222 6.75 -2.27 -2.56
C LEU A 222 6.31 -3.12 -3.76
N ALA A 223 6.87 -2.82 -4.93
CA ALA A 223 6.59 -3.54 -6.16
C ALA A 223 7.89 -3.82 -6.94
N VAL A 224 7.92 -4.90 -7.72
CA VAL A 224 9.15 -5.38 -8.38
C VAL A 224 9.11 -5.10 -9.88
N LEU A 225 10.14 -4.43 -10.38
CA LEU A 225 10.31 -4.13 -11.79
C LEU A 225 10.63 -5.40 -12.59
N PRO A 226 10.41 -5.40 -13.91
CA PRO A 226 10.76 -6.53 -14.78
C PRO A 226 12.23 -6.93 -14.72
N ASP A 227 13.13 -6.01 -14.35
CA ASP A 227 14.57 -6.27 -14.19
C ASP A 227 14.97 -6.77 -12.79
N GLY A 228 13.99 -6.98 -11.90
CA GLY A 228 14.20 -7.52 -10.55
C GLY A 228 14.49 -6.47 -9.48
N ARG A 229 14.68 -5.19 -9.84
CA ARG A 229 14.81 -4.12 -8.84
C ARG A 229 13.46 -3.84 -8.20
N ALA A 230 13.47 -3.44 -6.93
CA ALA A 230 12.27 -3.07 -6.19
C ALA A 230 12.05 -1.55 -6.25
N LEU A 231 10.80 -1.14 -6.46
CA LEU A 231 10.31 0.19 -6.11
C LEU A 231 9.68 0.12 -4.72
N ILE A 232 10.09 1.00 -3.81
CA ILE A 232 9.57 1.07 -2.45
C ILE A 232 8.81 2.37 -2.30
N LEU A 233 7.51 2.28 -2.00
CA LEU A 233 6.67 3.42 -1.71
C LEU A 233 6.90 3.84 -0.26
N MET A 234 7.23 5.11 -0.09
CA MET A 234 7.51 5.72 1.20
C MET A 234 6.50 6.82 1.46
N ARG A 235 5.96 6.85 2.68
CA ARG A 235 5.02 7.87 3.14
C ARG A 235 5.59 8.64 4.32
N SER A 236 5.40 9.95 4.33
CA SER A 236 5.56 10.79 5.52
C SER A 236 4.23 11.41 5.93
N PHE A 237 4.07 11.65 7.23
CA PHE A 237 2.92 12.35 7.80
C PHE A 237 3.37 13.54 8.62
N SER A 238 2.79 14.71 8.36
CA SER A 238 3.04 15.95 9.10
C SER A 238 1.73 16.48 9.67
N LEU A 239 1.71 16.67 10.99
CA LEU A 239 0.57 17.25 11.69
C LEU A 239 0.39 18.72 11.27
N GLY A 240 -0.76 19.04 10.67
CA GLY A 240 -1.11 20.38 10.17
C GLY A 240 -2.63 20.57 10.13
N LEU A 241 -3.08 21.75 9.70
CA LEU A 241 -4.50 22.03 9.43
C LEU A 241 -4.64 22.56 7.99
N PRO A 242 -4.94 21.69 6.99
CA PRO A 242 -5.15 20.23 7.10
C PRO A 242 -3.84 19.43 7.31
N PRO A 243 -3.92 18.15 7.73
CA PRO A 243 -2.78 17.24 7.74
C PRO A 243 -2.13 17.13 6.35
N LYS A 244 -0.83 16.81 6.32
CA LYS A 244 -0.09 16.68 5.06
C LYS A 244 0.59 15.32 4.98
N PHE A 245 0.46 14.70 3.82
CA PHE A 245 1.17 13.49 3.46
C PHE A 245 2.24 13.82 2.43
N GLY A 246 3.44 13.29 2.63
CA GLY A 246 4.50 13.30 1.62
C GLY A 246 4.66 11.91 1.05
N THR A 247 4.89 11.82 -0.25
CA THR A 247 5.06 10.55 -0.96
C THR A 247 6.39 10.54 -1.67
N ALA A 248 7.16 9.48 -1.47
CA ALA A 248 8.41 9.28 -2.17
C ALA A 248 8.54 7.84 -2.65
N ILE A 249 9.19 7.63 -3.78
CA ILE A 249 9.44 6.32 -4.37
C ILE A 249 10.95 6.13 -4.45
N MET A 250 11.42 5.08 -3.78
CA MET A 250 12.81 4.66 -3.80
C MET A 250 12.99 3.51 -4.80
N ILE A 251 14.21 3.31 -5.27
CA ILE A 251 14.58 2.15 -6.07
C ILE A 251 15.80 1.46 -5.46
N ALA A 252 15.74 0.14 -5.30
CA ALA A 252 16.81 -0.65 -4.72
C ALA A 252 16.95 -2.00 -5.43
N ASP A 253 18.16 -2.59 -5.43
CA ASP A 253 18.43 -3.88 -6.05
C ASP A 253 18.47 -4.97 -4.98
N PRO A 254 17.50 -5.92 -4.95
CA PRO A 254 17.50 -7.03 -4.01
C PRO A 254 18.77 -7.91 -4.07
N ALA A 255 19.53 -7.91 -5.17
CA ALA A 255 20.81 -8.62 -5.26
C ALA A 255 21.89 -8.07 -4.33
N GLN A 256 21.69 -6.87 -3.77
CA GLN A 256 22.58 -6.24 -2.80
C GLN A 256 22.22 -6.58 -1.34
N ILE A 257 21.14 -7.32 -1.09
CA ILE A 257 20.76 -7.75 0.27
C ILE A 257 21.81 -8.71 0.82
N ARG A 258 22.25 -8.47 2.05
CA ARG A 258 23.20 -9.30 2.78
C ARG A 258 22.68 -9.54 4.21
N PRO A 259 22.89 -10.74 4.79
CA PRO A 259 22.43 -11.04 6.15
C PRO A 259 22.97 -10.03 7.17
N GLY A 260 22.07 -9.46 7.97
CA GLY A 260 22.40 -8.51 9.04
C GLY A 260 22.91 -7.13 8.58
N GLU A 261 22.99 -6.86 7.27
CA GLU A 261 23.41 -5.56 6.76
C GLU A 261 22.20 -4.63 6.49
N THR A 262 22.48 -3.36 6.20
CA THR A 262 21.47 -2.40 5.77
C THR A 262 21.39 -2.32 4.26
N TRP A 263 20.27 -2.76 3.69
CA TRP A 263 19.93 -2.60 2.28
C TRP A 263 19.61 -1.13 1.98
N ARG A 264 20.33 -0.56 1.00
CA ARG A 264 20.26 0.86 0.64
C ARG A 264 19.51 1.06 -0.66
N TYR A 265 19.00 2.28 -0.83
CA TYR A 265 18.22 2.69 -1.99
C TYR A 265 18.85 3.90 -2.71
N GLU A 266 18.39 4.12 -3.92
CA GLU A 266 18.50 5.40 -4.64
C GLU A 266 17.11 6.06 -4.66
N THR A 267 17.03 7.37 -4.47
CA THR A 267 15.76 8.09 -4.63
C THR A 267 15.36 8.13 -6.10
N LEU A 268 14.18 7.59 -6.44
CA LEU A 268 13.62 7.69 -7.78
C LEU A 268 12.83 8.99 -7.95
N ALA A 269 11.91 9.25 -7.02
CA ALA A 269 11.05 10.43 -7.04
C ALA A 269 10.58 10.81 -5.63
N GLU A 270 10.36 12.11 -5.41
CA GLU A 270 9.56 12.63 -4.31
C GLU A 270 8.42 13.43 -4.94
N LEU A 271 7.17 13.04 -4.68
CA LEU A 271 6.01 13.64 -5.31
C LEU A 271 5.74 15.00 -4.66
N GLY A 272 6.02 16.06 -5.41
CA GLY A 272 5.82 17.43 -4.95
C GLY A 272 4.35 17.88 -4.98
N PRO A 273 4.08 19.13 -4.55
CA PRO A 273 2.72 19.69 -4.43
C PRO A 273 1.91 19.77 -5.73
N SER A 274 2.53 19.52 -6.89
CA SER A 274 1.86 19.48 -8.19
C SER A 274 1.14 18.16 -8.44
N PHE A 275 1.45 17.11 -7.69
CA PHE A 275 0.68 15.87 -7.70
C PHE A 275 -0.57 16.04 -6.82
N PRO A 276 -1.67 15.31 -7.11
CA PRO A 276 -2.77 15.19 -6.16
C PRO A 276 -2.21 14.70 -4.81
N SER A 277 -2.30 15.54 -3.79
CA SER A 277 -1.79 15.19 -2.45
C SER A 277 -2.78 14.27 -1.78
N GLU A 278 -2.36 13.05 -1.46
CA GLU A 278 -3.10 12.10 -0.63
C GLU A 278 -2.19 11.13 0.14
N ASN A 279 -2.79 10.35 1.04
CA ASN A 279 -2.16 9.24 1.76
C ASN A 279 -1.96 8.01 0.84
N TYR A 280 -0.98 8.07 -0.07
CA TYR A 280 -0.65 6.92 -0.93
C TYR A 280 -0.01 5.79 -0.13
N GLU A 281 -0.62 4.61 -0.17
CA GLU A 281 -0.19 3.44 0.59
C GLU A 281 0.05 2.21 -0.29
N GLY A 282 -0.67 2.01 -1.40
CA GLY A 282 -0.38 0.89 -2.30
C GLY A 282 0.41 1.29 -3.57
N ILE A 283 1.31 0.41 -4.03
CA ILE A 283 2.07 0.55 -5.28
C ILE A 283 2.03 -0.73 -6.12
N ALA A 284 1.80 -0.60 -7.42
CA ALA A 284 1.97 -1.70 -8.35
C ALA A 284 2.74 -1.26 -9.61
N VAL A 285 3.38 -2.21 -10.29
CA VAL A 285 4.11 -1.93 -11.53
C VAL A 285 3.75 -2.91 -12.62
N GLU A 286 3.74 -2.43 -13.86
CA GLU A 286 3.66 -3.27 -15.05
C GLU A 286 4.62 -2.77 -16.12
N GLU A 287 5.12 -3.70 -16.92
CA GLU A 287 5.85 -3.36 -18.14
C GLU A 287 4.88 -2.81 -19.19
N ALA A 288 5.27 -1.70 -19.80
CA ALA A 288 4.59 -1.09 -20.94
C ALA A 288 5.47 -1.23 -22.20
N PRO A 289 4.87 -1.09 -23.40
CA PRO A 289 5.60 -1.24 -24.66
C PRO A 289 6.90 -0.41 -24.72
N GLU A 290 7.88 -0.92 -25.47
CA GLU A 290 9.19 -0.29 -25.68
C GLU A 290 10.10 -0.23 -24.43
N GLY A 291 9.75 -0.98 -23.38
CA GLY A 291 10.46 -1.02 -22.10
C GLY A 291 10.16 0.19 -21.24
N LYS A 292 8.96 0.76 -21.40
CA LYS A 292 8.37 1.70 -20.43
C LYS A 292 7.86 0.92 -19.22
N VAL A 293 7.65 1.61 -18.13
CA VAL A 293 7.03 1.07 -16.91
C VAL A 293 5.88 1.98 -16.53
N ASN A 294 4.71 1.40 -16.26
CA ASN A 294 3.64 2.11 -15.59
C ASN A 294 3.76 1.79 -14.09
N VAL A 295 3.79 2.83 -13.27
CA VAL A 295 3.72 2.73 -11.81
C VAL A 295 2.34 3.20 -11.38
N TRP A 296 1.62 2.35 -10.67
CA TRP A 296 0.29 2.63 -10.15
C TRP A 296 0.39 2.93 -8.66
N LEU A 297 -0.34 3.94 -8.20
CA LEU A 297 -0.44 4.27 -6.78
C LEU A 297 -1.91 4.36 -6.38
N ILE A 298 -2.28 3.79 -5.25
CA ILE A 298 -3.60 3.99 -4.65
C ILE A 298 -3.47 4.69 -3.30
N SER A 299 -4.38 5.62 -3.01
CA SER A 299 -4.45 6.25 -1.69
C SER A 299 -5.47 5.59 -0.79
N ASP A 300 -5.10 5.56 0.48
CA ASP A 300 -5.97 5.32 1.59
C ASP A 300 -6.67 6.63 2.00
N ASP A 301 -7.98 6.58 2.20
CA ASP A 301 -8.77 7.71 2.67
C ASP A 301 -9.00 7.70 4.19
N ASN A 302 -8.46 6.72 4.93
CA ASN A 302 -8.67 6.46 6.36
C ASN A 302 -10.17 6.47 6.76
N PHE A 303 -11.09 6.23 5.81
CA PHE A 303 -12.53 6.49 5.97
C PHE A 303 -12.85 7.91 6.47
N ALA A 304 -11.95 8.87 6.23
CA ALA A 304 -12.05 10.25 6.63
C ALA A 304 -12.67 11.09 5.52
N SER A 305 -13.70 11.87 5.85
CA SER A 305 -14.49 12.64 4.87
C SER A 305 -13.72 13.74 4.11
N TYR A 306 -12.46 14.01 4.47
CA TYR A 306 -11.61 15.00 3.83
C TYR A 306 -10.50 14.39 2.97
N GLN A 307 -10.36 13.06 2.97
CA GLN A 307 -9.46 12.31 2.10
C GLN A 307 -10.25 11.64 0.99
N ARG A 308 -9.54 11.21 -0.05
CA ARG A 308 -10.10 10.63 -1.27
C ARG A 308 -9.39 9.33 -1.58
N THR A 309 -10.13 8.33 -2.04
CA THR A 309 -9.56 7.17 -2.70
C THR A 309 -9.17 7.57 -4.13
N LEU A 310 -7.87 7.78 -4.37
CA LEU A 310 -7.29 8.14 -5.66
C LEU A 310 -6.48 6.99 -6.22
N LEU A 311 -6.52 6.82 -7.54
CA LEU A 311 -5.61 5.96 -8.28
C LEU A 311 -4.83 6.80 -9.28
N LEU A 312 -3.50 6.73 -9.20
CA LEU A 312 -2.61 7.40 -10.14
C LEU A 312 -1.93 6.37 -11.04
N LYS A 313 -1.73 6.75 -12.30
CA LYS A 313 -0.83 6.07 -13.24
C LYS A 313 0.32 7.00 -13.56
N LEU A 314 1.54 6.56 -13.26
CA LEU A 314 2.77 7.27 -13.54
C LEU A 314 3.56 6.55 -14.65
N GLY A 315 3.90 7.26 -15.71
CA GLY A 315 4.75 6.77 -16.78
C GLY A 315 6.22 6.94 -16.43
N TRP A 316 7.02 5.89 -16.68
CA TRP A 316 8.46 5.91 -16.52
C TRP A 316 9.18 5.27 -17.71
N GLN A 317 10.24 5.91 -18.18
CA GLN A 317 11.18 5.32 -19.13
C GLN A 317 12.51 5.06 -18.40
N PRO A 318 12.78 3.81 -17.96
CA PRO A 318 14.07 3.46 -17.39
C PRO A 318 15.21 3.69 -18.37
N ASP A 319 16.29 4.29 -17.90
CA ASP A 319 17.50 4.48 -18.70
C ASP A 319 18.24 3.14 -18.85
N LYS A 320 18.20 2.56 -20.06
CA LYS A 320 18.83 1.27 -20.39
C LYS A 320 20.36 1.28 -20.21
N SER A 321 20.99 2.45 -20.13
CA SER A 321 22.45 2.58 -20.01
C SER A 321 22.98 2.35 -18.58
N ARG A 322 22.26 2.80 -17.55
CA ARG A 322 22.64 2.60 -16.14
C ARG A 322 22.58 1.13 -15.70
N ALA A 323 21.64 0.35 -16.23
CA ALA A 323 21.51 -1.07 -15.94
C ALA A 323 22.72 -1.91 -16.43
N ARG A 324 23.34 -1.52 -17.55
CA ARG A 324 24.50 -2.24 -18.12
C ARG A 324 25.84 -1.89 -17.47
N GLN A 325 25.94 -0.75 -16.79
CA GLN A 325 27.19 -0.31 -16.18
C GLN A 325 27.44 -1.02 -14.85
N LYS A 326 26.40 -1.24 -14.03
CA LYS A 326 26.50 -2.04 -12.79
C LYS A 326 26.72 -3.54 -13.03
N ALA A 327 26.30 -4.10 -14.17
CA ALA A 327 26.54 -5.51 -14.51
C ALA A 327 27.97 -5.81 -15.00
N ARG A 328 28.82 -4.78 -15.15
CA ARG A 328 30.21 -4.89 -15.63
C ARG A 328 31.25 -4.51 -14.58
N GLU A 329 30.81 -4.06 -13.41
CA GLU A 329 31.65 -3.79 -12.23
C GLU A 329 31.51 -4.92 -11.21
#